data_AF-S2EU88-F1
#
_entry.id   AF-S2EU88-F1
#
_cell.length_a   1.000
_cell.length_b   1.000
_cell.length_c   1.000
_cell.angle_alpha   90.00
_cell.angle_beta   90.00
_cell.angle_gamma   90.00
#
_symmetry.space_group_name_H-M   'P 1'
#
loop_
_entity.id
_entity.type
_entity.pdbx_description
1 polymer ?
#
loop_
_entity_poly.entity_id
_entity_poly.type
_entity_poly.pdbx_seq_one_letter_code
_entity_poly.pdbx_strand_id
1 'polypeptide(L)'
;MIWWQPLKDHSDTLFLAEKNCTTVSHEITHELLRASGHKRFIEDVHDIWTKHFYDQLNFEQYGADFEVTEDKPMFLTINTSSLKIK
;
A
#
# COMPACT_ATOMS: atom_id res chain seq x y z
N MET A 1 -2.47 -12.07 -8.47
CA MET A 1 -3.89 -12.37 -8.21
C MET A 1 -4.16 -12.08 -6.75
N ILE A 2 -4.96 -11.04 -6.46
CA ILE A 2 -5.21 -10.55 -5.10
C ILE A 2 -6.10 -11.54 -4.35
N TRP A 3 -5.64 -12.05 -3.20
CA TRP A 3 -6.44 -12.92 -2.34
C TRP A 3 -7.22 -12.07 -1.32
N TRP A 4 -8.37 -11.56 -1.75
CA TRP A 4 -9.23 -10.69 -0.94
C TRP A 4 -9.64 -11.36 0.37
N GLN A 5 -9.33 -10.71 1.49
CA GLN A 5 -9.74 -11.19 2.80
C GLN A 5 -11.16 -10.71 3.12
N PRO A 6 -12.10 -11.62 3.42
CA PRO A 6 -13.39 -11.23 3.95
C PRO A 6 -13.23 -10.72 5.39
N LEU A 7 -14.14 -9.83 5.79
CA LEU A 7 -14.30 -9.44 7.20
C LEU A 7 -14.57 -10.69 8.03
N LYS A 8 -13.74 -10.92 9.06
CA LYS A 8 -14.02 -11.91 10.10
C LYS A 8 -14.90 -11.33 11.21
N ASP A 9 -14.74 -10.04 11.48
CA ASP A 9 -15.51 -9.25 12.43
C ASP A 9 -15.75 -7.85 11.84
N HIS A 10 -16.97 -7.32 11.96
CA HIS A 10 -17.36 -6.03 11.40
C HIS A 10 -16.67 -4.84 12.08
N SER A 11 -16.15 -5.00 13.30
CA SER A 11 -15.37 -3.95 13.97
C SER A 11 -13.88 -3.92 13.60
N ASP A 12 -13.37 -4.91 12.87
CA ASP A 12 -11.95 -5.02 12.54
C ASP A 12 -11.60 -4.32 11.22
N THR A 13 -11.81 -3.00 11.21
CA THR A 13 -11.46 -2.15 10.07
C THR A 13 -9.95 -2.08 9.83
N LEU A 14 -9.15 -2.29 10.87
CA LEU A 14 -7.69 -2.28 10.79
C LEU A 14 -7.17 -3.48 9.99
N PHE A 15 -7.71 -4.68 10.24
CA PHE A 15 -7.36 -5.87 9.47
C PHE A 15 -7.62 -5.70 7.96
N LEU A 16 -8.73 -5.04 7.60
CA LEU A 16 -9.01 -4.73 6.19
C LEU A 16 -7.99 -3.76 5.60
N ALA A 17 -7.61 -2.73 6.34
CA ALA A 17 -6.57 -1.80 5.89
C ALA A 17 -5.24 -2.56 5.66
N GLU A 18 -4.83 -3.41 6.60
CA GLU A 18 -3.57 -4.14 6.52
C GLU A 18 -3.52 -5.17 5.40
N LYS A 19 -4.63 -5.84 5.09
CA LYS A 19 -4.67 -6.91 4.09
C LYS A 19 -5.09 -6.42 2.72
N ASN A 20 -6.20 -5.69 2.67
CA ASN A 20 -6.83 -5.33 1.41
C ASN A 20 -6.29 -4.00 0.89
N CYS A 21 -6.21 -2.94 1.71
CA CYS A 21 -5.73 -1.64 1.23
C CYS A 21 -4.27 -1.68 0.79
N THR A 22 -3.39 -2.36 1.55
CA THR A 22 -1.99 -2.54 1.15
C THR A 22 -1.86 -3.26 -0.20
N THR A 23 -2.60 -4.35 -0.40
CA THR A 23 -2.56 -5.12 -1.66
C THR A 23 -3.13 -4.32 -2.83
N VAL A 24 -4.23 -3.59 -2.62
CA VAL A 24 -4.79 -2.70 -3.66
C VAL A 24 -3.80 -1.60 -4.01
N SER A 25 -3.19 -0.98 -3.00
CA SER A 25 -2.19 0.06 -3.19
C SER A 25 -0.97 -0.46 -3.98
N HIS A 26 -0.52 -1.69 -3.71
CA HIS A 26 0.52 -2.36 -4.48
C HIS A 26 0.18 -2.43 -5.98
N GLU A 27 -1.01 -2.95 -6.33
CA GLU A 27 -1.43 -3.06 -7.74
C GLU A 27 -1.65 -1.69 -8.40
N ILE A 28 -2.24 -0.73 -7.68
CA ILE A 28 -2.41 0.64 -8.19
C ILE A 28 -1.06 1.28 -8.49
N THR A 29 -0.05 1.04 -7.64
CA THR A 29 1.29 1.60 -7.85
C THR A 29 1.96 1.03 -9.10
N HIS A 30 1.78 -0.27 -9.39
CA HIS A 30 2.20 -0.85 -10.68
C HIS A 30 1.56 -0.10 -11.85
N GLU A 31 0.25 0.11 -11.81
CA GLU A 31 -0.47 0.76 -12.90
C GLU A 31 -0.12 2.24 -13.08
N LEU A 32 0.06 2.98 -11.98
CA LEU A 32 0.48 4.39 -12.02
C LEU A 32 1.87 4.54 -12.66
N LEU A 33 2.84 3.73 -12.23
CA LEU A 33 4.19 3.75 -12.79
C LEU A 33 4.23 3.27 -14.25
N ARG A 34 3.42 2.26 -14.59
CA ARG A 34 3.25 1.80 -15.97
C ARG A 34 2.71 2.92 -16.85
N ALA A 35 1.68 3.63 -16.38
CA ALA A 35 1.08 4.75 -17.10
C ALA A 35 2.03 5.96 -17.23
N SER A 36 2.90 6.19 -16.24
CA SER A 36 3.91 7.25 -16.29
C SER A 36 5.12 6.91 -17.19
N GLY A 37 5.18 5.71 -17.76
CA GLY A 37 6.31 5.25 -18.56
C GLY A 37 7.57 4.96 -17.75
N HIS A 38 7.43 4.71 -16.44
CA HIS A 38 8.55 4.37 -15.56
C HIS A 38 9.14 3.01 -15.97
N LYS A 39 10.44 2.99 -16.24
CA LYS A 39 11.16 1.75 -16.56
C LYS A 39 11.38 0.94 -15.29
N ARG A 40 11.34 -0.38 -15.39
CA ARG A 40 11.52 -1.30 -14.23
C ARG A 40 10.50 -1.12 -13.10
N PHE A 41 9.29 -0.66 -13.43
CA PHE A 41 8.23 -0.44 -12.44
C PHE A 41 7.89 -1.72 -11.65
N ILE A 42 8.00 -2.88 -12.28
CA ILE A 42 7.71 -4.16 -11.64
C ILE A 42 8.71 -4.42 -10.52
N GLU A 43 10.01 -4.31 -10.82
CA GLU A 43 11.09 -4.54 -9.88
C GLU A 43 11.05 -3.52 -8.73
N ASP A 44 10.91 -2.24 -9.05
CA ASP A 44 10.94 -1.17 -8.05
C ASP A 44 9.77 -1.27 -7.07
N VAL A 45 8.57 -1.63 -7.55
CA VAL A 45 7.40 -1.83 -6.67
C VAL A 45 7.58 -3.06 -5.78
N HIS A 46 8.08 -4.17 -6.33
CA HIS A 46 8.32 -5.38 -5.53
C HIS A 46 9.46 -5.22 -4.52
N ASP A 47 10.48 -4.42 -4.82
CA ASP A 47 11.54 -4.10 -3.87
C ASP A 47 10.99 -3.33 -2.65
N ILE A 48 10.13 -2.33 -2.89
CA ILE A 48 9.46 -1.59 -1.81
C ILE A 48 8.50 -2.49 -1.04
N TRP A 49 7.69 -3.27 -1.75
CA TRP A 49 6.75 -4.22 -1.15
C TRP A 49 7.50 -5.18 -0.21
N THR A 50 8.62 -5.74 -0.65
CA THR A 50 9.45 -6.64 0.16
C THR A 50 9.97 -5.95 1.42
N LYS A 51 10.38 -4.67 1.33
CA LYS A 51 10.83 -3.89 2.49
C LYS A 51 9.74 -3.68 3.54
N HIS A 52 8.48 -3.59 3.14
CA HIS A 52 7.36 -3.51 4.09
C HIS A 52 7.21 -4.76 4.96
N PHE A 53 7.51 -5.94 4.42
CA PHE A 53 7.38 -7.20 5.18
C PHE A 53 8.65 -7.59 5.94
N TYR A 54 9.83 -7.26 5.41
CA TYR A 54 11.09 -7.82 5.89
C TYR A 54 12.09 -6.77 6.43
N ASP A 55 11.97 -5.51 6.03
CA ASP A 55 12.99 -4.47 6.29
C ASP A 55 12.43 -3.32 7.14
N GLN A 56 11.35 -3.59 7.90
CA GLN A 56 10.69 -2.65 8.81
C GLN A 56 10.23 -1.32 8.18
N LEU A 57 10.01 -1.29 6.86
CA LEU A 57 9.40 -0.12 6.23
C LEU A 57 7.91 -0.08 6.59
N ASN A 58 7.48 0.96 7.30
CA ASN A 58 6.07 1.10 7.64
C ASN A 58 5.25 1.50 6.41
N PHE A 59 4.05 0.93 6.28
CA PHE A 59 3.06 1.43 5.33
C PHE A 59 2.67 2.86 5.68
N GLU A 60 2.34 3.65 4.66
CA GLU A 60 1.78 4.98 4.89
C GLU A 60 0.35 4.85 5.42
N GLN A 61 0.04 5.65 6.44
CA GLN A 61 -1.17 5.56 7.22
C GLN A 61 -2.05 6.78 6.96
N TYR A 62 -3.31 6.55 6.57
CA TYR A 62 -4.25 7.62 6.29
C TYR A 62 -5.52 7.49 7.12
N GLY A 63 -5.99 8.63 7.63
CA GLY A 63 -7.23 8.77 8.38
C GLY A 63 -8.47 8.70 7.49
N ALA A 64 -9.65 8.82 8.11
CA ALA A 64 -10.94 8.86 7.39
C ALA A 64 -11.11 10.12 6.53
N ASP A 65 -10.31 11.15 6.82
CA ASP A 65 -10.17 12.40 6.07
C ASP A 65 -9.16 12.31 4.92
N PHE A 66 -8.54 11.14 4.72
CA PHE A 66 -7.48 10.92 3.73
C PHE A 66 -6.19 11.71 4.00
N GLU A 67 -5.99 12.19 5.21
CA GLU A 67 -4.75 12.83 5.64
C GLU A 67 -3.82 11.83 6.32
N VAL A 68 -2.52 12.11 6.28
CA VAL A 68 -1.51 11.27 6.94
C VAL A 68 -1.74 11.29 8.45
N THR A 69 -1.80 10.12 9.07
CA THR A 69 -2.07 9.98 10.50
C THR A 69 -1.08 9.05 11.18
N GLU A 70 -0.75 9.34 12.44
CA GLU A 70 -0.01 8.42 13.33
C GLU A 70 -0.95 7.66 14.29
N ASP A 71 -2.23 8.02 14.29
CA ASP A 71 -3.28 7.41 15.11
C ASP A 71 -3.88 6.19 14.39
N LYS A 72 -5.12 5.81 14.72
CA LYS A 72 -5.81 4.66 14.11
C LYS A 72 -6.04 4.90 12.60
N PRO A 73 -5.35 4.18 11.69
CA PRO A 73 -5.53 4.36 10.26
C PRO A 73 -6.86 3.77 9.81
N MET A 74 -7.46 4.41 8.81
CA MET A 74 -8.57 3.85 8.05
C MET A 74 -8.07 3.21 6.74
N PHE A 75 -6.96 3.73 6.19
CA PHE A 75 -6.35 3.23 4.97
C PHE A 75 -4.84 3.07 5.15
N LEU A 76 -4.28 2.08 4.45
CA LEU A 76 -2.85 1.80 4.39
C LEU A 76 -2.39 1.70 2.94
N THR A 77 -1.28 2.34 2.62
CA THR A 77 -0.71 2.33 1.26
C THR A 77 0.77 2.00 1.27
N ILE A 78 1.27 1.49 0.16
CA ILE A 78 2.70 1.29 -0.06
C ILE A 78 3.42 2.64 0.05
N ASN A 79 4.59 2.67 0.69
CA ASN A 79 5.37 3.89 0.79
C ASN A 79 6.05 4.18 -0.55
N THR A 80 5.65 5.27 -1.18
CA THR A 80 6.15 5.63 -2.53
C THR A 80 7.24 6.70 -2.49
N SER A 81 7.72 7.08 -1.31
CA SER A 81 8.67 8.19 -1.13
C SER A 81 10.00 7.99 -1.89
N SER A 82 10.38 6.74 -2.16
CA SER A 82 11.57 6.38 -2.93
C SER A 82 11.35 6.35 -4.45
N LEU A 83 10.09 6.33 -4.91
CA LEU A 83 9.73 6.31 -6.32
C LEU A 83 9.75 7.73 -6.87
N LYS A 84 10.73 8.03 -7.71
CA LYS A 84 10.79 9.29 -8.44
C LYS A 84 9.94 9.20 -9.70
N ILE A 85 8.66 9.54 -9.58
CA ILE A 85 7.79 9.75 -10.74
C ILE A 85 8.22 11.08 -11.38
N LYS A 86 8.63 11.03 -12.65
CA LYS A 86 9.05 12.19 -13.44
C LYS A 86 7.86 12.91 -14.08
#